data_AF-A0A2V9Z6J6-F1
#
_entry.id   AF-A0A2V9Z6J6-F1
#
_cell.length_a   1.000
_cell.length_b   1.000
_cell.length_c   1.000
_cell.angle_alpha   90.00
_cell.angle_beta   90.00
_cell.angle_gamma   90.00
#
_symmetry.space_group_name_H-M   'P 1'
#
loop_
_entity.id
_entity.type
_entity.pdbx_description
1 polymer ?
#
loop_
_entity_poly.entity_id
_entity_poly.type
_entity_poly.pdbx_seq_one_letter_code
_entity_poly.pdbx_strand_id
1 'polypeptide(L)' 'MKIIHKAVLGGLLVFAATLNAAIFGSIGGLIHDPQHRPVAGAQVTLRSADSDWSKTVISDDAGE' A
#
# COMPACT_ATOMS: atom_id res chain seq x y z
N MET A 1 -0.48 -28.61 -33.63
CA MET A 1 -0.19 -28.41 -32.19
C MET A 1 0.54 -27.10 -31.88
N LYS A 2 1.62 -26.73 -32.58
CA LYS A 2 2.43 -25.50 -32.31
C LYS A 2 1.67 -24.17 -32.42
N ILE A 3 0.69 -24.06 -33.33
CA ILE A 3 -0.07 -22.82 -33.56
C ILE A 3 -1.08 -22.57 -32.43
N ILE A 4 -1.70 -23.63 -31.92
CA ILE A 4 -2.65 -23.58 -30.80
C ILE A 4 -1.95 -23.10 -29.53
N HIS A 5 -0.72 -23.57 -29.27
CA HIS A 5 0.05 -23.11 -28.11
C HIS A 5 0.40 -21.62 -28.18
N LYS A 6 0.74 -21.10 -29.36
CA LYS A 6 1.00 -19.67 -29.57
C LYS A 6 -0.24 -18.82 -29.36
N ALA A 7 -1.39 -19.29 -29.84
CA ALA A 7 -2.68 -18.62 -29.64
C ALA A 7 -3.10 -18.60 -28.16
N VAL A 8 -2.93 -19.73 -27.46
CA VAL A 8 -3.21 -19.82 -26.01
C VAL A 8 -2.29 -18.91 -25.20
N LEU A 9 -0.99 -18.90 -25.51
CA LEU A 9 -0.03 -18.03 -24.84
C LEU A 9 -0.33 -16.54 -25.10
N GLY A 10 -0.66 -16.19 -26.34
CA GLY A 10 -1.09 -14.84 -26.70
C GLY A 10 -2.35 -14.41 -25.96
N GLY A 11 -3.37 -15.28 -25.89
CA GLY A 11 -4.58 -15.03 -25.13
C GLY A 11 -4.33 -14.86 -23.63
N LEU A 12 -3.45 -15.69 -23.04
CA LEU A 12 -3.08 -15.59 -21.62
C LEU A 12 -2.37 -14.28 -21.29
N LEU A 13 -1.47 -13.82 -22.17
CA LEU A 13 -0.75 -12.55 -22.00
C LEU A 13 -1.69 -11.34 -22.07
N VAL A 14 -2.64 -11.34 -23.01
CA VAL A 14 -3.65 -10.29 -23.11
C VAL A 14 -4.55 -10.29 -21.87
N PHE A 15 -4.94 -11.46 -21.36
CA PHE A 15 -5.73 -11.58 -20.13
C PHE A 15 -4.96 -11.08 -18.90
N ALA A 16 -3.70 -11.46 -18.75
CA ALA A 16 -2.86 -11.02 -17.64
C ALA A 16 -2.69 -9.48 -17.59
N ALA A 17 -2.65 -8.81 -18.76
CA ALA A 17 -2.58 -7.35 -18.84
C ALA A 17 -3.84 -6.63 -18.30
N THR A 18 -4.95 -7.34 -18.11
CA THR A 18 -6.19 -6.79 -17.54
C THR A 18 -6.31 -6.97 -16.02
N LEU A 19 -5.40 -7.74 -15.40
CA LEU A 19 -5.41 -7.98 -13.97
C LEU A 19 -4.93 -6.72 -13.24
N ASN A 20 -5.80 -6.12 -12.43
CA ASN A 20 -5.48 -4.99 -11.56
C ASN A 20 -5.41 -5.50 -10.12
N ALA A 21 -4.24 -5.38 -9.48
CA ALA A 21 -4.08 -5.63 -8.06
C ALA A 21 -4.32 -4.32 -7.29
N ALA A 22 -5.52 -4.12 -6.75
CA ALA A 22 -5.81 -3.00 -5.86
C ALA A 22 -5.72 -3.48 -4.41
N ILE A 23 -4.53 -3.44 -3.82
CA ILE A 23 -4.36 -3.60 -2.36
C ILE A 23 -3.88 -2.25 -1.81
N PHE A 24 -4.81 -1.30 -1.73
CA PHE A 24 -4.56 -0.02 -1.07
C PHE A 24 -5.64 0.18 -0.02
N GLY A 25 -5.29 -0.10 1.25
CA GLY A 25 -6.03 0.40 2.40
C GLY A 25 -5.48 1.76 2.82
N SER A 26 -6.31 2.59 3.44
CA SER A 26 -5.85 3.81 4.11
C SER A 26 -5.71 3.55 5.60
N ILE A 27 -4.63 4.06 6.20
CA ILE A 27 -4.43 4.08 7.65
C ILE A 27 -4.38 5.54 8.07
N GLY A 28 -5.24 5.92 9.01
CA GLY A 28 -5.20 7.19 9.72
C GLY A 28 -4.95 6.95 11.20
N GLY A 29 -4.38 7.92 11.89
CA GLY A 29 -4.10 7.86 13.32
C GLY A 29 -4.06 9.26 13.92
N LEU A 30 -4.15 9.33 15.25
CA LEU A 30 -3.92 10.56 16.00
C LEU A 30 -2.94 10.25 17.13
N ILE A 31 -1.99 11.16 17.35
CA ILE A 31 -0.97 11.02 18.39
C ILE A 31 -1.24 12.06 19.48
N HIS A 32 -1.52 11.59 20.69
CA HIS A 32 -1.76 12.43 21.85
C HIS A 32 -0.76 12.15 22.98
N ASP A 33 -0.43 13.18 23.76
CA ASP A 33 0.33 13.04 25.00
C ASP A 33 -0.56 12.63 26.21
N PRO A 34 0.00 12.36 27.40
CA PRO A 34 -0.80 11.98 28.59
C PRO A 34 -1.81 13.03 29.06
N GLN A 35 -1.69 14.28 28.59
CA GLN A 35 -2.67 15.34 28.84
C GLN A 35 -3.68 15.49 27.68
N HIS A 36 -3.77 14.48 26.80
CA HIS A 36 -4.64 14.46 25.62
C HIS A 36 -4.38 15.60 24.62
N ARG A 37 -3.19 16.19 24.59
CA ARG A 37 -2.84 17.20 23.56
C ARG A 37 -2.28 16.52 22.31
N PRO A 38 -2.59 17.02 21.10
CA PRO A 38 -1.94 16.57 19.87
C PRO A 38 -0.42 16.71 19.94
N VAL A 39 0.28 15.75 19.34
CA VAL A 39 1.74 15.77 19.22
C VAL A 39 2.10 16.06 17.76
N ALA A 40 2.54 17.27 17.49
CA ALA A 40 3.04 17.68 16.18
C ALA A 40 4.47 17.18 15.95
N GLY A 41 4.82 16.89 14.69
CA GLY A 41 6.18 16.53 14.30
C GLY A 41 6.60 15.10 14.70
N ALA A 42 5.68 14.26 15.15
CA ALA A 42 5.99 12.88 15.49
C ALA A 42 6.24 12.07 14.21
N GLN A 43 7.39 11.37 14.16
CA GLN A 43 7.72 10.51 13.04
C GLN A 43 7.14 9.11 13.24
N VAL A 44 6.28 8.68 12.32
CA VAL A 44 5.67 7.35 12.32
C VAL A 44 6.15 6.58 11.09
N THR A 45 6.59 5.34 11.30
CA THR A 45 6.95 4.42 10.20
C THR A 45 6.02 3.22 10.22
N LEU A 46 5.21 3.09 9.18
CA LEU A 46 4.39 1.92 8.92
C LEU A 46 5.22 0.90 8.11
N ARG A 47 5.20 -0.37 8.53
CA ARG A 47 5.87 -1.47 7.84
C ARG A 47 4.88 -2.60 7.59
N SER A 48 4.95 -3.18 6.40
CA SER A 48 4.24 -4.42 6.10
C SER A 48 4.82 -5.57 6.94
N ALA A 49 3.98 -6.52 7.33
CA ALA A 49 4.42 -7.73 8.03
C ALA A 49 5.02 -8.78 7.06
N ASP A 50 4.52 -8.80 5.82
CA ASP A 50 4.78 -9.87 4.85
C ASP A 50 5.58 -9.40 3.61
N SER A 51 6.02 -8.14 3.59
CA SER A 51 6.81 -7.59 2.48
C SER A 51 7.75 -6.46 2.94
N ASP A 52 8.70 -6.09 2.10
CA ASP A 52 9.64 -4.99 2.36
C ASP A 52 9.02 -3.58 2.24
N TRP A 53 7.70 -3.49 2.05
CA TRP A 53 7.03 -2.20 1.92
C TRP A 53 7.03 -1.43 3.24
N SER A 54 7.37 -0.15 3.18
CA SER A 54 7.29 0.78 4.31
C SER A 54 6.94 2.20 3.88
N LYS A 55 6.37 2.97 4.80
CA LYS A 55 6.03 4.37 4.62
C LYS A 55 6.29 5.15 5.90
N THR A 56 6.96 6.29 5.79
CA THR A 56 7.18 7.22 6.89
C THR A 56 6.36 8.48 6.69
N VAL A 57 5.73 8.94 7.77
CA VAL A 57 4.95 10.19 7.82
C VAL A 57 5.35 10.98 9.06
N ILE A 58 5.09 12.29 9.03
CA ILE A 58 5.31 13.20 10.14
C ILE A 58 3.95 13.82 10.46
N SER A 59 3.57 13.82 11.75
CA SER A 59 2.29 14.36 12.15
C SER A 59 2.20 15.88 12.03
N ASP A 60 1.00 16.38 11.70
CA ASP A 60 0.72 17.81 11.63
C ASP A 60 0.37 18.43 13.01
N ASP A 61 -0.06 19.69 13.03
CA ASP A 61 -0.42 20.41 14.25
C ASP A 61 -1.65 19.83 14.98
N ALA A 62 -2.46 19.02 14.28
CA ALA A 62 -3.57 18.25 14.85
C ALA A 62 -3.15 16.84 15.30
N GLY A 63 -1.89 16.45 15.08
CA GLY A 63 -1.34 15.16 15.48
C GLY A 63 -1.71 14.00 14.55
N GLU A 64 -2.16 14.30 13.31
CA GLU A 64 -2.53 13.32 12.28
C GLU A 64 -1.36 12.89 11.39
#